data_AF-A0A539DNP7-F1
#
_entry.id   AF-A0A539DNP7-F1
#
_cell.length_a   1.000
_cell.length_b   1.000
_cell.length_c   1.000
_cell.angle_alpha   90.00
_cell.angle_beta   90.00
_cell.angle_gamma   90.00
#
_symmetry.space_group_name_H-M   'P 1'
#
loop_
_entity.id
_entity.type
_entity.pdbx_description
1 polymer ?
#
loop_
_entity_poly.entity_id
_entity_poly.type
_entity_poly.pdbx_seq_one_letter_code
_entity_poly.pdbx_strand_id
1 'polypeptide(L)'
;MEPHLLISSDLAAFLESGLPITVATRDGELEPDGAWAWGARVHEDRRHLTVYLRSESAAPLLGDLESHPEIAMVFDRPADHRACQVKGRFLSSRKARTNERAALDEQVEGVRRQLVA
;
A
#
# COMPACT_ATOMS: atom_id res chain seq x y z
N MET A 1 -18.81 12.70 -17.20
CA MET A 1 -18.23 13.17 -15.93
C MET A 1 -17.12 12.22 -15.59
N GLU A 2 -15.87 12.56 -15.91
CA GLU A 2 -14.76 11.70 -15.47
C GLU A 2 -14.63 11.84 -13.96
N PRO A 3 -14.69 10.75 -13.18
CA PRO A 3 -14.38 10.84 -11.78
C PRO A 3 -12.89 11.20 -11.67
N HIS A 4 -12.60 12.41 -11.19
CA HIS A 4 -11.28 12.78 -10.74
C HIS A 4 -10.97 11.98 -9.47
N LEU A 5 -10.56 10.72 -9.63
CA LEU A 5 -10.04 9.85 -8.56
C LEU A 5 -8.67 10.37 -8.13
N LEU A 6 -8.67 11.55 -7.52
CA LEU A 6 -7.52 12.12 -6.85
C LEU A 6 -7.55 11.69 -5.38
N ILE A 7 -6.44 11.18 -4.90
CA ILE A 7 -6.17 11.01 -3.48
C ILE A 7 -6.15 12.43 -2.89
N SER A 8 -7.06 12.71 -1.95
CA SER A 8 -7.06 14.02 -1.28
C SER A 8 -5.76 14.22 -0.50
N SER A 9 -5.38 15.47 -0.25
CA SER A 9 -4.20 15.77 0.59
C SER A 9 -4.29 15.08 1.95
N ASP A 10 -5.48 15.09 2.56
CA ASP A 10 -5.71 14.52 3.89
C ASP A 10 -5.64 13.00 3.86
N LEU A 11 -6.13 12.38 2.78
CA LEU A 11 -5.97 10.94 2.59
C LEU A 11 -4.50 10.60 2.35
N ALA A 12 -3.80 11.32 1.48
CA ALA A 12 -2.38 11.09 1.24
C ALA A 12 -1.54 11.17 2.53
N ALA A 13 -1.76 12.22 3.34
CA ALA A 13 -1.10 12.38 4.62
C ALA A 13 -1.43 11.22 5.59
N PHE A 14 -2.67 10.72 5.58
CA PHE A 14 -3.06 9.54 6.37
C PHE A 14 -2.36 8.27 5.88
N LEU A 15 -2.35 8.00 4.57
CA LEU A 15 -1.74 6.79 3.99
C LEU A 15 -0.22 6.73 4.24
N GLU A 16 0.45 7.88 4.30
CA GLU A 16 1.90 7.99 4.52
C GLU A 16 2.30 8.13 6.00
N SER A 17 1.36 8.10 6.96
CA SER A 17 1.65 8.38 8.37
C SER A 17 2.32 7.23 9.15
N GLY A 18 2.75 6.17 8.46
CA GLY A 18 3.27 4.95 9.07
C GLY A 18 2.17 4.12 9.73
N LEU A 19 1.40 3.42 8.89
CA LEU A 19 0.29 2.55 9.30
C LEU A 19 0.62 1.08 9.00
N PRO A 20 0.09 0.12 9.76
CA PRO A 20 -0.07 -1.24 9.28
C PRO A 20 -0.81 -1.24 7.92
N ILE A 21 -0.28 -2.01 6.96
CA ILE A 21 -0.84 -2.11 5.61
C ILE A 21 -0.94 -3.57 5.20
N THR A 22 -2.11 -3.99 4.78
CA THR A 22 -2.31 -5.29 4.11
C THR A 22 -2.68 -5.07 2.65
N VAL A 23 -1.95 -5.74 1.76
CA VAL A 23 -2.22 -5.78 0.31
C VAL A 23 -2.99 -7.06 0.00
N ALA A 24 -3.96 -6.98 -0.89
CA ALA A 24 -4.74 -8.11 -1.37
C ALA A 24 -4.88 -8.10 -2.90
N THR A 25 -4.74 -9.28 -3.49
CA THR A 25 -4.87 -9.61 -4.92
C THR A 25 -5.80 -10.80 -5.07
N ARG A 26 -5.92 -11.33 -6.30
CA ARG A 26 -6.62 -12.58 -6.57
C ARG A 26 -6.07 -13.25 -7.83
N ASP A 27 -6.21 -14.57 -7.88
CA ASP A 27 -5.89 -15.34 -9.07
C ASP A 27 -7.07 -15.38 -10.07
N GLY A 28 -6.96 -16.23 -11.11
CA GLY A 28 -8.00 -16.41 -12.13
C GLY A 28 -9.26 -17.12 -11.65
N GLU A 29 -9.20 -17.85 -10.53
CA GLU A 29 -10.33 -18.54 -9.91
C GLU A 29 -11.03 -17.67 -8.84
N LEU A 30 -10.55 -16.44 -8.64
CA LEU A 30 -10.97 -15.49 -7.61
C LEU A 30 -10.54 -15.89 -6.19
N GLU A 31 -9.55 -16.77 -6.05
CA GLU A 31 -8.95 -17.08 -4.75
C GLU A 31 -8.11 -15.87 -4.30
N PRO A 32 -8.30 -15.38 -3.05
CA PRO A 32 -7.56 -14.23 -2.57
C PRO A 32 -6.11 -14.58 -2.19
N ASP A 33 -5.17 -13.70 -2.55
CA ASP A 33 -3.80 -13.71 -2.03
C ASP A 33 -3.49 -12.35 -1.37
N GLY A 34 -2.53 -12.30 -0.46
CA GLY A 34 -2.21 -11.09 0.27
C GLY A 34 -0.91 -11.11 1.06
N ALA A 35 -0.41 -9.91 1.34
CA ALA A 35 0.84 -9.71 2.06
C ALA A 35 0.85 -8.41 2.85
N TRP A 36 1.73 -8.35 3.85
CA TRP A 36 2.00 -7.12 4.60
C TRP A 36 2.90 -6.17 3.81
N ALA A 37 2.49 -4.91 3.73
CA ALA A 37 3.33 -3.83 3.24
C ALA A 37 4.04 -3.12 4.42
N TRP A 38 5.20 -2.54 4.11
CA TRP A 38 6.10 -1.88 5.06
C TRP A 38 6.08 -0.36 4.93
N GLY A 39 5.33 0.15 3.97
CA GLY A 39 5.10 1.56 3.79
C GLY A 39 4.36 1.84 2.49
N ALA A 40 3.91 3.08 2.36
CA ALA A 40 3.23 3.60 1.20
C ALA A 40 3.79 4.96 0.79
N ARG A 41 3.70 5.28 -0.50
CA ARG A 41 4.05 6.58 -1.06
C ARG A 41 2.99 7.01 -2.07
N VAL A 42 2.33 8.13 -1.80
CA VAL A 42 1.46 8.80 -2.78
C VAL A 42 2.33 9.67 -3.68
N HIS A 43 2.15 9.55 -4.98
CA HIS A 43 2.91 10.33 -5.96
C HIS A 43 2.40 11.77 -6.02
N GLU A 44 3.21 12.68 -6.56
CA GLU A 44 2.88 14.11 -6.65
C GLU A 44 1.58 14.39 -7.42
N ASP A 45 1.25 13.55 -8.40
CA ASP A 45 0.00 13.64 -9.15
C ASP A 45 -1.25 13.26 -8.36
N ARG A 46 -1.08 12.67 -7.17
CA ARG A 46 -2.13 12.16 -6.28
C ARG A 46 -3.06 11.15 -6.94
N ARG A 47 -2.59 10.45 -7.98
CA ARG A 47 -3.32 9.39 -8.68
C ARG A 47 -2.62 8.05 -8.52
N HIS A 48 -1.31 8.08 -8.30
CA HIS A 48 -0.51 6.88 -8.11
C HIS A 48 -0.10 6.69 -6.67
N LEU A 49 -0.08 5.42 -6.27
CA LEU A 49 0.30 4.97 -4.95
C LEU A 49 1.27 3.80 -5.12
N THR A 50 2.44 3.90 -4.50
CA THR A 50 3.41 2.82 -4.40
C THR A 50 3.35 2.25 -2.99
N VAL A 51 3.25 0.93 -2.87
CA VAL A 51 3.45 0.23 -1.60
C VAL A 51 4.71 -0.61 -1.66
N TYR A 52 5.35 -0.77 -0.52
CA TYR A 52 6.62 -1.46 -0.39
C TYR A 52 6.43 -2.78 0.33
N LEU A 53 6.85 -3.87 -0.30
CA LEU A 53 6.76 -5.23 0.25
C LEU A 53 8.16 -5.85 0.32
N ARG A 54 8.30 -6.90 1.13
CA ARG A 54 9.49 -7.76 1.04
C ARG A 54 9.43 -8.57 -0.26
N SER A 55 10.59 -8.76 -0.90
CA SER A 55 10.68 -9.41 -2.21
C SER A 55 10.08 -10.83 -2.20
N GLU A 56 10.28 -11.56 -1.10
CA GLU A 56 9.79 -12.92 -0.92
C GLU A 56 8.26 -12.96 -0.83
N SER A 57 7.66 -11.98 -0.14
CA SER A 57 6.21 -11.85 -0.03
C SER A 57 5.58 -11.27 -1.29
N ALA A 58 6.33 -10.56 -2.13
CA ALA A 58 5.81 -9.95 -3.35
C ALA A 58 5.68 -10.95 -4.51
N ALA A 59 6.48 -12.01 -4.56
CA ALA A 59 6.54 -12.88 -5.73
C ALA A 59 5.20 -13.55 -6.12
N PRO A 60 4.42 -14.14 -5.19
CA PRO A 60 3.11 -14.71 -5.51
C PRO A 60 2.11 -13.64 -5.99
N LEU A 61 2.00 -12.53 -5.25
CA LEU A 61 1.13 -11.40 -5.59
C LEU A 61 1.45 -10.82 -6.98
N LEU A 62 2.73 -10.73 -7.35
CA LEU A 62 3.12 -10.24 -8.67
C LEU A 62 2.65 -11.17 -9.79
N GLY A 63 2.66 -12.49 -9.57
CA GLY A 63 2.12 -13.46 -10.52
C GLY A 63 0.62 -13.25 -10.77
N ASP A 64 -0.15 -13.01 -9.70
CA ASP A 64 -1.56 -12.64 -9.83
C ASP A 64 -1.73 -11.34 -10.62
N LEU A 65 -1.01 -10.30 -10.22
CA LEU A 65 -1.17 -8.94 -10.74
C LEU A 65 -0.76 -8.77 -12.21
N GLU A 66 0.12 -9.64 -12.72
CA GLU A 66 0.47 -9.68 -14.14
C GLU A 66 -0.73 -10.05 -15.03
N SER A 67 -1.62 -10.92 -14.56
CA SER A 67 -2.81 -11.37 -15.30
C SER A 67 -4.10 -10.68 -14.83
N HIS A 68 -4.15 -10.30 -13.55
CA HIS A 68 -5.31 -9.80 -12.83
C HIS A 68 -4.94 -8.58 -12.00
N PRO A 69 -4.85 -7.40 -12.63
CA PRO A 69 -4.24 -6.23 -11.99
C PRO A 69 -5.14 -5.57 -10.94
N GLU A 70 -6.30 -6.14 -10.60
CA GLU A 70 -7.12 -5.62 -9.50
C GLU A 70 -6.38 -5.80 -8.17
N ILE A 71 -6.18 -4.69 -7.46
CA ILE A 71 -5.46 -4.68 -6.19
C ILE A 71 -6.23 -3.85 -5.17
N ALA A 72 -6.20 -4.31 -3.92
CA ALA A 72 -6.73 -3.58 -2.78
C ALA A 72 -5.69 -3.49 -1.67
N MET A 73 -5.75 -2.41 -0.90
CA MET A 73 -4.90 -2.22 0.28
C MET A 73 -5.76 -1.69 1.41
N VAL A 74 -5.57 -2.26 2.60
CA VAL A 74 -6.19 -1.77 3.83
C VAL A 74 -5.12 -1.05 4.63
N PHE A 75 -5.46 0.15 5.08
CA PHE A 75 -4.71 0.96 6.02
C PHE A 75 -5.52 1.05 7.30
N ASP A 76 -4.96 0.64 8.43
CA ASP A 76 -5.61 0.70 9.73
C ASP A 76 -4.73 1.46 10.73
N ARG A 77 -5.34 2.32 11.54
CA ARG A 77 -4.66 3.00 12.64
C ARG A 77 -5.18 2.44 13.96
N PRO A 78 -4.39 1.62 14.66
CA PRO A 78 -4.83 0.97 15.89
C PRO A 78 -5.30 1.92 16.99
N ALA A 79 -4.63 3.08 17.14
CA ALA A 79 -4.88 4.00 18.25
C ALA A 79 -6.31 4.60 18.28
N ASP A 80 -6.97 4.71 17.13
CA ASP A 80 -8.31 5.31 17.04
C ASP A 80 -9.27 4.54 16.12
N HIS A 81 -8.89 3.32 15.73
CA HIS A 81 -9.64 2.45 14.82
C HIS A 81 -10.01 3.09 13.48
N ARG A 82 -9.33 4.18 13.08
CA ARG A 82 -9.54 4.77 11.77
C ARG A 82 -8.93 3.84 10.73
N ALA A 83 -9.74 3.40 9.77
CA ALA A 83 -9.28 2.56 8.68
C ALA A 83 -9.84 3.04 7.34
N CYS A 84 -9.12 2.77 6.26
CA CYS A 84 -9.61 2.94 4.90
C CYS A 84 -9.09 1.86 3.97
N GLN A 85 -9.87 1.53 2.95
CA GLN A 85 -9.44 0.69 1.85
C GLN A 85 -9.20 1.53 0.60
N VAL A 86 -8.04 1.35 -0.01
CA VAL A 86 -7.72 1.91 -1.33
C VAL A 86 -7.73 0.77 -2.34
N LYS A 87 -8.49 0.93 -3.41
CA LYS A 87 -8.58 -0.03 -4.52
C LYS A 87 -8.11 0.61 -5.80
N GLY A 88 -7.45 -0.15 -6.65
CA GLY A 88 -6.91 0.36 -7.91
C GLY A 88 -6.53 -0.75 -8.88
N ARG A 89 -5.72 -0.37 -9.86
CA ARG A 89 -5.12 -1.29 -10.82
C ARG A 89 -3.61 -1.26 -10.66
N PHE A 90 -2.99 -2.43 -10.57
CA PHE A 90 -1.55 -2.58 -10.63
C PHE A 90 -1.02 -2.09 -11.98
N LEU A 91 0.04 -1.29 -11.93
CA LEU A 91 0.66 -0.70 -13.11
C LEU A 91 2.05 -1.26 -13.38
N SER A 92 2.86 -1.39 -12.32
CA SER A 92 4.22 -1.92 -12.40
C SER A 92 4.80 -2.16 -11.01
N SER A 93 5.87 -2.96 -10.96
CA SER A 93 6.71 -3.12 -9.78
C SER A 93 8.18 -2.94 -10.15
N ARG A 94 8.99 -2.62 -9.14
CA ARG A 94 10.44 -2.58 -9.24
C ARG A 94 11.06 -2.81 -7.88
N LYS A 95 12.34 -3.14 -7.84
CA LYS A 95 13.11 -3.09 -6.58
C LYS A 95 13.11 -1.67 -6.01
N ALA A 96 13.00 -1.58 -4.69
CA ALA A 96 13.17 -0.32 -3.96
C ALA A 96 14.60 0.21 -4.16
N ARG A 97 14.73 1.53 -4.26
CA ARG A 97 15.99 2.26 -4.40
C ARG A 97 16.53 2.62 -3.02
N THR A 98 17.85 2.79 -2.92
CA THR A 98 18.51 3.11 -1.66
C THR A 98 17.99 4.41 -1.02
N ASN A 99 17.64 5.42 -1.84
CA ASN A 99 17.12 6.70 -1.35
C ASN A 99 15.68 6.62 -0.80
N GLU A 100 14.96 5.51 -1.00
CA GLU A 100 13.62 5.30 -0.45
C GLU A 100 13.68 4.70 0.96
N ARG A 101 14.85 4.22 1.40
CA ARG A 101 15.01 3.52 2.69
C ARG A 101 14.66 4.38 3.89
N ALA A 102 15.12 5.63 3.95
CA ALA A 102 14.86 6.50 5.09
C ALA A 102 13.36 6.74 5.32
N ALA A 103 12.60 6.93 4.24
CA ALA A 103 11.14 7.11 4.32
C ALA A 103 10.42 5.82 4.78
N LEU A 104 10.94 4.65 4.40
CA LEU A 104 10.42 3.37 4.89
C LEU A 104 10.72 3.15 6.38
N ASP A 105 11.93 3.45 6.80
CA ASP A 105 12.34 3.33 8.20
C ASP A 105 11.46 4.24 9.09
N GLU A 106 11.16 5.47 8.63
CA GLU A 106 10.23 6.38 9.33
C GLU A 106 8.82 5.81 9.45
N GLN A 107 8.30 5.17 8.39
CA GLN A 107 6.98 4.55 8.43
C GLN A 107 6.91 3.35 9.36
N VAL A 108 7.96 2.52 9.40
CA VAL A 108 8.08 1.40 10.34
C VAL A 108 8.08 1.90 11.78
N GLU A 109 8.82 2.98 12.09
CA GLU A 109 8.77 3.63 13.40
C GLU A 109 7.39 4.25 13.68
N GLY A 110 6.70 4.76 12.65
CA GLY A 110 5.31 5.18 12.73
C GLY A 110 4.38 4.07 13.22
N VAL A 111 4.46 2.89 12.61
CA VAL A 111 3.70 1.70 13.04
C VAL A 111 4.04 1.33 14.46
N ARG A 112 5.33 1.30 14.81
CA ARG A 112 5.78 0.99 16.17
C ARG A 112 5.16 1.93 17.21
N ARG A 113 5.08 3.23 16.92
CA ARG A 113 4.43 4.20 17.82
C ARG A 113 2.95 3.90 18.05
N GLN A 114 2.24 3.30 17.08
CA GLN A 114 0.84 2.92 17.23
C GLN A 114 0.63 1.69 18.13
N LEU A 115 1.64 0.84 18.31
CA LEU A 115 1.54 -0.41 19.05
C LEU A 115 2.00 -0.31 20.51
N VAL A 116 2.67 0.79 20.87
CA VAL A 116 3.26 1.01 22.21
C VAL A 116 2.51 2.11 23.00
N ALA A 117 1.51 2.75 22.37
CA ALA A 117 0.62 3.73 23.00
C ALA A 117 -0.53 3.05 23.75
#